data_AF-A0A916SIZ2-F1
#
_entry.id   AF-A0A916SIZ2-F1
#
_cell.length_a   1.000
_cell.length_b   1.000
_cell.length_c   1.000
_cell.angle_alpha   90.00
_cell.angle_beta   90.00
_cell.angle_gamma   90.00
#
_symmetry.space_group_name_H-M   'P 1'
#
loop_
_entity.id
_entity.type
_entity.pdbx_description
1 polymer ?
#
loop_
_entity_poly.entity_id
_entity_poly.type
_entity_poly.pdbx_seq_one_letter_code
_entity_poly.pdbx_strand_id
1 'polypeptide(L)'
;MTMQYDQRPLSIDIRLDALSPTEWRVCDKRVPESDHLSILGFIELRHGLYEVTTMDHPGERVIFDSLAAARGAFVPITRPRVHTAKLVV
;
A
#
# COMPACT_ATOMS: atom_id res chain seq x y z
N MET A 1 -8.26 -26.05 21.58
CA MET A 1 -8.63 -25.40 20.31
C MET A 1 -7.63 -24.28 20.06
N THR A 2 -6.52 -24.58 19.38
CA THR A 2 -5.47 -23.57 19.11
C THR A 2 -5.93 -22.71 17.94
N MET A 3 -6.21 -21.43 18.22
CA MET A 3 -6.47 -20.44 17.17
C MET A 3 -5.16 -20.21 16.42
N GLN A 4 -5.00 -20.87 15.29
CA GLN A 4 -3.89 -20.61 14.39
C GLN A 4 -4.23 -19.35 13.60
N TYR A 5 -3.84 -18.19 14.13
CA TYR A 5 -3.81 -16.97 13.35
C TYR A 5 -2.85 -17.21 12.18
N ASP A 6 -3.35 -17.10 10.94
CA ASP A 6 -2.48 -17.00 9.77
C ASP A 6 -1.75 -15.66 9.88
N GLN A 7 -0.60 -15.67 10.57
CA GLN A 7 0.27 -14.53 10.82
C GLN A 7 1.03 -14.10 9.56
N ARG A 8 0.66 -14.59 8.36
CA ARG A 8 1.23 -14.06 7.12
C ARG A 8 0.99 -12.55 7.13
N PRO A 9 2.04 -11.71 7.17
CA PRO A 9 1.82 -10.29 7.03
C PRO A 9 1.10 -10.15 5.70
N LEU A 10 -0.10 -9.57 5.72
CA LEU A 10 -0.74 -9.03 4.52
C LEU A 10 0.03 -7.78 4.09
N SER A 11 1.37 -7.89 4.06
CA SER A 11 2.27 -7.00 3.39
C SER A 11 1.74 -6.93 1.97
N ILE A 12 1.06 -5.85 1.63
CA ILE A 12 0.77 -5.56 0.24
C ILE A 12 2.12 -5.55 -0.44
N ASP A 13 2.31 -6.49 -1.38
CA ASP A 13 3.53 -6.56 -2.15
C ASP A 13 3.45 -5.44 -3.19
N ILE A 14 4.09 -4.32 -2.89
CA ILE A 14 4.03 -3.11 -3.72
C ILE A 14 5.24 -3.00 -4.63
N ARG A 15 4.99 -2.51 -5.84
CA ARG A 15 5.99 -2.13 -6.85
C ARG A 15 6.00 -0.62 -6.99
N LEU A 16 7.18 -0.04 -7.17
CA LEU A 16 7.35 1.36 -7.53
C LEU A 16 7.79 1.42 -9.00
N ASP A 17 6.90 1.88 -9.86
CA ASP A 17 7.19 2.10 -11.26
C ASP A 17 7.65 3.56 -11.41
N ALA A 18 8.89 3.78 -11.82
CA ALA A 18 9.40 5.13 -12.03
C ALA A 18 8.69 5.78 -13.23
N LEU A 19 8.10 6.95 -13.01
CA LEU A 19 7.55 7.83 -14.06
C LEU A 19 8.59 8.88 -14.46
N SER A 20 9.39 9.33 -13.50
CA SER A 20 10.51 10.25 -13.69
C SER A 20 11.58 9.98 -12.61
N PRO A 21 12.74 10.68 -12.62
CA PRO A 21 13.72 10.58 -11.54
C PRO A 21 13.20 10.96 -10.15
N THR A 22 12.09 11.71 -10.09
CA THR A 22 11.50 12.23 -8.86
C THR A 22 10.07 11.77 -8.64
N GLU A 23 9.53 10.88 -9.47
CA GLU A 23 8.12 10.50 -9.42
C GLU A 23 7.95 9.01 -9.67
N TRP A 24 7.13 8.37 -8.83
CA TRP A 24 6.86 6.95 -8.88
C TRP A 24 5.37 6.69 -8.77
N ARG A 25 4.89 5.77 -9.62
CA ARG A 25 3.58 5.15 -9.48
C ARG A 25 3.69 3.96 -8.54
N VAL A 26 2.80 3.88 -7.56
CA VAL A 26 2.75 2.78 -6.59
C VAL A 26 1.71 1.77 -7.04
N CYS A 27 2.13 0.53 -7.27
CA CYS A 27 1.27 -0.54 -7.79
C CYS A 27 1.22 -1.73 -6.81
N ASP A 28 0.05 -2.36 -6.66
CA ASP A 28 -0.11 -3.66 -6.02
C ASP A 28 0.33 -4.77 -6.98
N LYS A 29 1.39 -5.50 -6.65
CA LYS A 29 1.92 -6.60 -7.49
C LYS A 29 1.00 -7.80 -7.59
N ARG A 30 0.01 -7.91 -6.69
CA ARG A 30 -0.96 -9.02 -6.71
C ARG A 30 -2.01 -8.82 -7.81
N VAL A 31 -2.12 -7.60 -8.33
CA VAL A 31 -3.02 -7.23 -9.42
C VAL A 31 -2.19 -7.15 -10.72
N PRO A 32 -2.71 -7.67 -11.85
CA PRO A 32 -2.02 -7.54 -13.13
C PRO A 32 -1.72 -6.08 -13.47
N GLU A 33 -0.51 -5.80 -13.97
CA GLU A 33 -0.08 -4.45 -14.33
C GLU A 33 -0.95 -3.77 -15.41
N SER A 34 -1.57 -4.57 -16.28
CA SER A 34 -2.52 -4.07 -17.28
C SER A 34 -3.83 -3.57 -16.68
N ASP A 35 -4.12 -3.92 -15.43
CA ASP A 35 -5.32 -3.50 -14.72
C ASP A 35 -5.04 -2.19 -13.96
N HIS A 36 -5.82 -1.16 -14.26
CA HIS A 36 -5.82 0.11 -13.56
C HIS A 36 -6.03 -0.01 -12.03
N LEU A 37 -6.70 -1.06 -11.56
CA LEU A 37 -6.88 -1.35 -10.13
C LEU A 37 -5.58 -1.73 -9.43
N SER A 38 -4.50 -1.97 -10.17
CA SER A 38 -3.17 -2.14 -9.57
C SER A 38 -2.65 -0.84 -8.98
N ILE A 39 -3.10 0.34 -9.43
CA ILE A 39 -2.56 1.63 -9.00
C ILE A 39 -3.13 2.01 -7.64
N LEU A 40 -2.25 2.15 -6.64
CA LEU A 40 -2.60 2.54 -5.27
C LEU A 40 -2.41 4.05 -5.04
N GLY A 41 -1.51 4.68 -5.81
CA GLY A 41 -1.22 6.10 -5.72
C GLY A 41 0.14 6.46 -6.28
N PHE A 42 0.67 7.59 -5.83
CA PHE A 42 1.90 8.19 -6.34
C PHE A 42 2.80 8.65 -5.20
N ILE A 43 4.11 8.64 -5.46
CA ILE A 43 5.14 9.25 -4.62
C ILE A 43 5.88 10.26 -5.49
N GLU A 44 6.04 11.49 -4.99
CA GLU A 44 6.81 12.52 -5.65
C GLU A 44 7.88 13.08 -4.69
N LEU A 45 9.12 13.22 -5.17
CA LEU A 45 10.20 13.90 -4.46
C LEU A 45 10.13 15.41 -4.76
N ARG A 46 9.72 16.21 -3.77
CA ARG A 46 9.64 17.67 -3.85
C ARG A 46 10.45 18.30 -2.73
N HIS A 47 11.36 19.20 -3.07
CA HIS A 47 12.17 19.94 -2.09
C HIS A 47 12.91 19.04 -1.07
N GLY A 48 13.33 17.84 -1.49
CA GLY A 48 14.02 16.87 -0.63
C GLY A 48 13.11 16.01 0.25
N LEU A 49 11.79 16.14 0.11
CA LEU A 49 10.79 15.37 0.85
C LEU A 49 9.94 14.54 -0.11
N TYR A 50 9.44 13.41 0.37
CA TYR A 50 8.60 12.50 -0.40
C TYR A 50 7.13 12.75 -0.07
N GLU A 51 6.37 13.26 -1.03
CA GLU A 51 4.93 13.47 -0.95
C GLU A 51 4.20 12.23 -1.46
N VAL A 52 3.31 11.68 -0.64
CA VAL A 52 2.41 10.57 -0.98
C VAL A 52 1.03 11.11 -1.32
N THR A 53 0.50 10.69 -2.46
CA THR A 53 -0.90 10.88 -2.85
C THR A 53 -1.54 9.51 -3.04
N THR A 54 -2.63 9.23 -2.31
CA THR A 54 -3.37 7.96 -2.45
C THR A 54 -4.55 8.11 -3.39
N MET A 55 -4.95 7.04 -4.07
CA MET A 55 -6.12 7.08 -4.96
C MET A 55 -7.44 7.20 -4.18
N ASP A 56 -7.50 6.69 -2.94
CA ASP A 56 -8.69 6.76 -2.09
C ASP A 56 -8.96 8.19 -1.58
N HIS A 57 -7.89 8.96 -1.34
CA HIS A 57 -7.96 10.31 -0.79
C HIS A 57 -7.00 11.25 -1.56
N PRO A 58 -7.31 11.62 -2.82
CA PRO A 58 -6.39 12.37 -3.68
C PRO A 58 -6.14 13.81 -3.22
N GLY A 59 -6.98 14.34 -2.32
CA GLY A 59 -6.79 15.65 -1.70
C GLY A 59 -5.85 15.64 -0.50
N GLU A 60 -5.53 14.46 0.04
CA GLU A 60 -4.64 14.32 1.19
C GLU A 60 -3.20 14.09 0.72
N ARG A 61 -2.28 14.89 1.25
CA ARG A 61 -0.84 14.72 1.05
C ARG A 61 -0.19 14.38 2.36
N VAL A 62 0.55 13.29 2.36
CA VAL A 62 1.38 12.88 3.51
C VAL A 62 2.83 13.00 3.11
N ILE A 63 3.64 13.63 3.96
CA ILE A 63 5.03 13.97 3.66
C ILE A 63 5.96 13.10 4.50
N PHE A 64 7.01 12.57 3.87
CA PHE A 64 8.01 11.71 4.49
C PHE A 64 9.43 12.20 4.17
N ASP A 65 10.37 11.88 5.05
CA ASP A 65 11.80 12.20 4.90
C ASP A 65 12.57 11.17 4.06
N SER A 66 11.93 10.05 3.73
CA SER A 66 12.55 8.94 3.02
C SER A 66 11.57 8.20 2.12
N LEU A 67 12.09 7.71 0.99
CA LEU A 67 11.31 6.89 0.04
C LEU A 67 10.78 5.61 0.70
N ALA A 68 11.55 5.05 1.64
CA ALA A 68 11.15 3.84 2.36
C ALA A 68 9.93 4.06 3.25
N ALA A 69 9.86 5.20 3.96
CA ALA A 69 8.73 5.57 4.79
C ALA A 69 7.50 5.90 3.93
N ALA A 70 7.69 6.68 2.85
CA ALA A 70 6.62 6.98 1.88
C ALA A 70 6.03 5.70 1.28
N ARG A 71 6.89 4.74 0.90
CA ARG A 71 6.48 3.42 0.43
C ARG A 71 5.70 2.65 1.50
N GLY A 72 6.11 2.72 2.76
CA GLY A 72 5.44 2.09 3.89
C GLY A 72 4.01 2.58 4.11
N ALA A 73 3.68 3.81 3.71
CA ALA A 73 2.33 4.37 3.84
C ALA A 73 1.26 3.59 3.05
N PHE A 74 1.67 2.85 2.01
CA PHE A 74 0.77 2.02 1.19
C PHE A 74 0.58 0.60 1.72
N VAL A 75 1.31 0.22 2.78
CA VAL A 75 1.16 -1.08 3.41
C VAL A 75 0.20 -0.91 4.60
N PRO A 76 -1.00 -1.53 4.58
CA PRO A 76 -1.89 -1.47 5.71
C PRO A 76 -1.21 -2.07 6.94
N ILE A 77 -1.21 -1.30 8.03
CA ILE A 77 -0.87 -1.81 9.35
C ILE A 77 -1.87 -2.92 9.64
N THR A 78 -1.40 -4.16 9.66
CA THR A 78 -2.22 -5.36 9.81
C THR A 78 -3.13 -5.25 11.03
N ARG A 79 -4.43 -4.99 10.81
CA ARG A 79 -5.45 -5.37 11.79
C ARG A 79 -5.72 -6.86 11.63
N PRO A 80 -5.76 -7.66 12.71
CA PRO A 80 -6.05 -9.09 12.60
C PRO A 80 -7.43 -9.30 11.94
N ARG A 81 -7.48 -10.03 10.82
CA ARG A 81 -8.75 -10.47 10.23
C ARG A 81 -9.37 -11.51 11.15
N VAL A 82 -10.43 -11.14 11.87
CA VAL A 82 -11.29 -12.13 12.54
C VAL A 82 -12.12 -12.82 11.45
N HIS A 83 -11.80 -14.08 11.14
CA HIS A 83 -12.74 -14.92 10.40
C HIS A 83 -13.89 -15.28 11.33
N THR A 84 -15.04 -14.62 11.17
CA THR A 84 -16.30 -15.10 11.74
C THR A 84 -16.63 -16.45 11.11
N ALA A 85 -16.42 -17.53 11.84
CA ALA A 85 -17.01 -18.81 11.50
C ALA A 85 -18.54 -18.65 11.53
N LYS A 86 -19.22 -18.93 10.42
CA LYS A 86 -20.68 -19.09 10.45
C LYS A 86 -21.00 -20.32 11.29
N LEU A 87 -21.77 -20.14 12.35
CA LEU A 87 -22.45 -21.22 13.03
C LEU A 87 -23.47 -21.79 12.05
N VAL A 88 -23.28 -23.03 11.60
CA VAL A 88 -24.33 -23.79 10.92
C VAL A 88 -25.22 -24.34 12.02
N VAL A 89 -26.46 -23.86 12.05
CA VAL A 89 -27.56 -24.37 12.89
C VAL A 89 -28.12 -25.66 12.31
#